data_AF-A0A8J7N3N6-F1
#
_entry.id   AF-A0A8J7N3N6-F1
#
_cell.length_a   1.000
_cell.length_b   1.000
_cell.length_c   1.000
_cell.angle_alpha   90.00
_cell.angle_beta   90.00
_cell.angle_gamma   90.00
#
_symmetry.space_group_name_H-M   'P 1'
#
loop_
_entity.id
_entity.type
_entity.pdbx_description
1 polymer ?
#
loop_
_entity_poly.entity_id
_entity_poly.type
_entity_poly.pdbx_seq_one_letter_code
_entity_poly.pdbx_strand_id
1 'polypeptide(L)'
;MTRPVLALAAALFALPGAAPAQSIADQLNDYPTAARAEYVFACMAANGENQVVLQQCACSIDVIASILPYDSYVEAETVLSMQQVRGERTAMFRTSKVTQDLVAELRRAQAEAEISCF
;
A
#
# COMPACT_ATOMS: atom_id res chain seq x y z
N MET A 1 32.02 -53.45 14.43
CA MET A 1 31.35 -53.73 13.14
C MET A 1 29.87 -53.33 13.31
N THR A 2 29.50 -52.06 13.06
CA THR A 2 28.82 -51.58 11.83
C THR A 2 27.55 -52.41 11.54
N ARG A 3 26.31 -51.89 11.53
CA ARG A 3 25.77 -50.60 11.05
C ARG A 3 24.41 -50.28 11.72
N PRO A 4 24.01 -49.00 11.85
CA PRO A 4 22.69 -48.57 12.29
C PRO A 4 21.69 -48.63 11.13
N VAL A 5 20.43 -49.00 11.37
CA VAL A 5 19.32 -48.72 10.43
C VAL A 5 18.13 -48.24 11.24
N LEU A 6 18.19 -46.94 11.54
CA LEU A 6 17.07 -46.09 11.88
C LEU A 6 16.39 -45.74 10.55
N ALA A 7 15.29 -46.39 10.15
CA ALA A 7 14.51 -45.98 8.98
C ALA A 7 13.14 -46.66 8.92
N LEU A 8 12.09 -45.98 9.37
CA LEU A 8 10.88 -45.66 8.59
C LEU A 8 9.81 -45.05 9.54
N ALA A 9 10.15 -43.94 10.19
CA ALA A 9 9.15 -43.09 10.81
C ALA A 9 8.65 -42.09 9.75
N ALA A 10 7.32 -42.04 9.60
CA ALA A 10 6.56 -40.95 9.00
C ALA A 10 6.87 -40.59 7.53
N ALA A 11 6.35 -41.41 6.61
CA ALA A 11 6.13 -40.97 5.23
C ALA A 11 5.01 -39.92 5.20
N LEU A 12 5.42 -38.67 5.00
CA LEU A 12 4.77 -37.60 4.23
C LEU A 12 3.23 -37.66 4.13
N PHE A 13 2.55 -37.04 5.09
CA PHE A 13 1.37 -36.23 4.75
C PHE A 13 1.87 -34.82 4.41
N ALA A 14 2.45 -34.66 3.22
CA ALA A 14 2.63 -33.33 2.64
C ALA A 14 1.25 -32.88 2.14
N LEU A 15 0.47 -32.22 2.99
CA LEU A 15 -0.63 -31.40 2.50
C LEU A 15 -0.01 -30.35 1.55
N PRO A 16 -0.42 -30.29 0.27
CA PRO A 16 -0.05 -29.16 -0.56
C PRO A 16 -0.62 -27.92 0.15
N GLY A 17 0.28 -27.01 0.51
CA GLY A 17 -0.05 -25.81 1.27
C GLY A 17 -1.22 -25.09 0.62
N ALA A 18 -2.21 -24.72 1.44
CA ALA A 18 -3.21 -23.76 1.05
C ALA A 18 -2.47 -22.47 0.65
N ALA A 19 -2.32 -22.24 -0.65
CA ALA A 19 -2.07 -20.90 -1.14
C ALA A 19 -3.23 -20.03 -0.63
N PRO A 20 -2.97 -18.85 -0.03
CA PRO A 20 -4.05 -17.96 0.33
C PRO A 20 -4.80 -17.63 -0.95
N ALA A 21 -6.03 -18.12 -1.09
CA ALA A 21 -6.90 -17.70 -2.16
C ALA A 21 -7.21 -16.22 -1.90
N GLN A 22 -6.68 -15.33 -2.75
CA GLN A 22 -7.07 -13.92 -2.73
C GLN A 22 -8.59 -13.87 -2.84
N SER A 23 -9.24 -13.13 -1.95
CA SER A 23 -10.68 -13.01 -2.02
C SER A 23 -11.06 -12.25 -3.29
N ILE A 24 -12.25 -12.51 -3.85
CA ILE A 24 -12.77 -11.69 -4.96
C ILE A 24 -12.80 -10.21 -4.55
N ALA A 25 -12.96 -9.92 -3.26
CA ALA A 25 -12.89 -8.57 -2.73
C ALA A 25 -11.48 -7.96 -2.81
N ASP A 26 -10.40 -8.72 -2.55
CA ASP A 26 -9.01 -8.25 -2.74
C ASP A 26 -8.70 -8.03 -4.22
N GLN A 27 -9.32 -8.82 -5.09
CA GLN A 27 -9.13 -8.72 -6.53
C GLN A 27 -9.94 -7.58 -7.17
N LEU A 28 -10.96 -7.06 -6.46
CA LEU A 28 -11.82 -5.95 -6.89
C LEU A 28 -11.57 -4.65 -6.10
N ASN A 29 -10.93 -4.75 -4.93
CA ASN A 29 -10.62 -3.64 -4.04
C ASN A 29 -9.17 -3.78 -3.58
N ASP A 30 -8.24 -3.28 -4.39
CA ASP A 30 -6.81 -3.34 -4.07
C ASP A 30 -6.46 -2.57 -2.78
N TYR A 31 -7.35 -1.65 -2.34
CA TYR A 31 -7.19 -0.86 -1.11
C TYR A 31 -8.23 -1.28 -0.06
N PRO A 32 -7.79 -1.55 1.19
CA PRO A 32 -8.71 -1.77 2.31
C PRO A 32 -9.69 -0.62 2.49
N THR A 33 -10.96 -0.92 2.82
CA THR A 33 -11.99 0.10 3.02
C THR A 33 -11.60 1.14 4.07
N ALA A 34 -10.92 0.73 5.15
CA ALA A 34 -10.42 1.64 6.17
C ALA A 34 -9.43 2.66 5.59
N ALA A 35 -8.47 2.21 4.77
CA ALA A 35 -7.49 3.10 4.14
C ALA A 35 -8.17 4.11 3.19
N ARG A 36 -9.19 3.68 2.44
CA ARG A 36 -9.99 4.58 1.59
C ARG A 36 -10.71 5.63 2.42
N ALA A 37 -11.34 5.22 3.51
CA ALA A 37 -12.06 6.13 4.40
C ALA A 37 -11.11 7.14 5.08
N GLU A 38 -9.96 6.69 5.56
CA GLU A 38 -8.92 7.54 6.15
C GLU A 38 -8.42 8.59 5.16
N TYR A 39 -8.14 8.18 3.91
CA TYR A 39 -7.79 9.12 2.84
C TYR A 39 -8.88 10.16 2.61
N VAL A 40 -10.15 9.73 2.48
CA VAL A 40 -11.27 10.65 2.23
C VAL A 40 -11.42 11.66 3.37
N PHE A 41 -11.29 11.21 4.63
CA PHE A 41 -11.33 12.12 5.79
C PHE A 41 -10.19 13.14 5.75
N ALA A 42 -8.96 12.71 5.45
CA ALA A 42 -7.82 13.62 5.35
C ALA A 42 -7.97 14.62 4.18
N CYS A 43 -8.46 14.15 3.04
CA CYS A 43 -8.71 14.98 1.86
C CYS A 43 -9.80 16.03 2.13
N MET A 44 -10.90 15.67 2.78
CA MET A 44 -11.95 16.62 3.16
C MET A 44 -11.44 17.65 4.16
N ALA A 45 -10.62 17.25 5.14
CA ALA A 45 -10.01 18.18 6.09
C ALA A 45 -9.12 19.23 5.40
N ALA A 46 -8.52 18.90 4.26
CA ALA A 46 -7.67 19.81 3.49
C ALA A 46 -8.44 20.70 2.49
N ASN A 47 -9.57 20.22 1.95
CA ASN A 47 -10.25 20.86 0.81
C ASN A 47 -11.67 21.37 1.12
N GLY A 48 -12.27 20.93 2.22
CA GLY A 48 -13.60 21.32 2.66
C GLY A 48 -14.48 20.13 3.05
N GLU A 49 -15.38 20.35 4.02
CA GLU A 49 -16.20 19.29 4.61
C GLU A 49 -17.66 19.38 4.14
N ASN A 50 -17.89 19.22 2.83
CA ASN A 50 -19.23 19.19 2.25
C ASN A 50 -19.42 18.00 1.29
N GLN A 51 -20.67 17.76 0.87
CA GLN A 51 -21.03 16.62 0.03
C GLN A 51 -20.29 16.62 -1.33
N VAL A 52 -20.03 17.79 -1.93
CA VAL A 52 -19.32 17.87 -3.22
C VAL A 52 -17.88 17.44 -3.03
N VAL A 53 -17.18 17.98 -2.04
CA VAL A 53 -15.79 17.62 -1.75
C VAL A 53 -15.67 16.14 -1.36
N LEU A 54 -16.65 15.59 -0.64
CA LEU A 54 -16.70 14.15 -0.36
C LEU A 54 -16.68 13.31 -1.65
N GLN A 55 -17.46 13.71 -2.68
CA GLN A 55 -17.45 13.00 -3.97
C GLN A 55 -16.12 13.15 -4.70
N GLN A 56 -15.51 14.34 -4.66
CA GLN A 56 -14.20 14.59 -5.28
C GLN A 56 -13.09 13.79 -4.58
N CYS A 57 -13.06 13.76 -3.25
CA CYS A 57 -12.11 12.99 -2.47
C CYS A 57 -12.30 11.47 -2.66
N ALA A 58 -13.53 10.99 -2.78
CA ALA A 58 -13.81 9.59 -3.12
C ALA A 58 -13.31 9.24 -4.52
N CYS A 59 -13.60 10.08 -5.52
CA CYS A 59 -13.07 9.95 -6.88
C CYS A 59 -11.52 9.90 -6.87
N SER A 60 -10.89 10.79 -6.11
CA SER A 60 -9.43 10.90 -6.06
C SER A 60 -8.76 9.61 -5.60
N ILE A 61 -9.27 8.98 -4.53
CA ILE A 61 -8.69 7.71 -4.04
C ILE A 61 -8.95 6.55 -5.01
N ASP A 62 -10.06 6.57 -5.75
CA ASP A 62 -10.33 5.57 -6.78
C ASP A 62 -9.35 5.69 -7.96
N VAL A 63 -9.05 6.91 -8.40
CA VAL A 63 -8.04 7.16 -9.44
C VAL A 63 -6.65 6.74 -8.95
N ILE A 64 -6.27 7.11 -7.72
CA ILE A 64 -4.98 6.70 -7.15
C ILE A 64 -4.86 5.18 -7.11
N ALA A 65 -5.89 4.48 -6.60
CA ALA A 65 -5.89 3.02 -6.50
C ALA A 65 -5.84 2.33 -7.87
N SER A 66 -6.34 2.97 -8.93
CA SER A 66 -6.25 2.44 -10.30
C SER A 66 -4.84 2.50 -10.91
N ILE A 67 -3.95 3.34 -10.36
CA ILE A 67 -2.60 3.60 -10.87
C ILE A 67 -1.53 2.97 -9.96
N LEU A 68 -1.73 3.06 -8.65
CA LEU A 68 -0.73 2.70 -7.64
C LEU A 68 -1.24 1.53 -6.79
N PRO A 69 -0.52 0.39 -6.74
CA PRO A 69 -0.84 -0.69 -5.82
C PRO A 69 -0.76 -0.26 -4.36
N TYR A 70 -1.59 -0.85 -3.49
CA TYR A 70 -1.69 -0.46 -2.08
C TYR A 70 -0.37 -0.55 -1.31
N ASP A 71 0.43 -1.59 -1.54
CA ASP A 71 1.74 -1.72 -0.88
C ASP A 71 2.67 -0.55 -1.24
N SER A 72 2.71 -0.15 -2.51
CA SER A 72 3.50 1.00 -2.96
C SER A 72 2.98 2.34 -2.42
N TYR A 73 1.67 2.45 -2.21
CA TYR A 73 1.07 3.59 -1.53
C TYR A 73 1.52 3.71 -0.08
N VAL A 74 1.45 2.62 0.68
CA VAL A 74 1.89 2.58 2.08
C VAL A 74 3.39 2.88 2.20
N GLU A 75 4.21 2.34 1.29
CA GLU A 75 5.65 2.65 1.22
C GLU A 75 5.89 4.15 0.98
N ALA A 76 5.21 4.74 0.00
CA ALA A 76 5.35 6.16 -0.32
C ALA A 76 4.88 7.08 0.84
N GLU A 77 3.75 6.77 1.48
CA GLU A 77 3.29 7.50 2.67
C GLU A 77 4.27 7.38 3.84
N THR A 78 4.84 6.19 4.04
CA THR A 78 5.86 5.96 5.07
C THR A 78 7.10 6.82 4.81
N VAL A 79 7.56 6.88 3.56
CA VAL A 79 8.67 7.76 3.16
C VAL A 79 8.32 9.22 3.45
N LEU A 80 7.14 9.69 3.03
CA LEU A 80 6.69 11.07 3.28
C LEU A 80 6.63 11.41 4.77
N SER A 81 6.15 10.49 5.62
CA SER A 81 6.13 10.65 7.07
C SER A 81 7.55 10.76 7.64
N MET A 82 8.46 9.86 7.23
CA MET A 82 9.86 9.88 7.66
C MET A 82 10.63 11.12 7.19
N GLN A 83 10.27 11.71 6.05
CA GLN A 83 10.84 12.96 5.57
C GLN A 83 10.46 14.16 6.44
N GLN A 84 9.36 14.12 7.20
CA GLN A 84 8.96 15.17 8.13
C GLN A 84 9.74 15.10 9.46
N VAL A 85 10.18 13.91 9.86
CA VAL A 85 10.95 13.69 11.10
C VAL A 85 12.36 14.28 10.96
N ARG A 86 12.73 15.20 11.86
CA ARG A 86 14.07 15.82 11.87
C ARG A 86 15.13 14.88 12.46
N GLY A 87 16.35 14.96 11.94
CA GLY A 87 17.51 14.21 12.44
C GLY A 87 18.32 13.55 11.33
N GLU A 88 19.60 13.26 11.60
CA GLU A 88 20.51 12.66 10.61
C GLU A 88 20.07 11.26 10.18
N ARG A 89 19.48 10.49 11.09
CA ARG A 89 19.03 9.10 10.83
C ARG A 89 17.90 9.01 9.79
N THR A 90 17.16 10.11 9.57
CA THR A 90 16.09 10.16 8.57
C THR A 90 16.53 10.87 7.28
N ALA A 91 17.77 11.37 7.22
CA ALA A 91 18.29 12.06 6.04
C ALA A 91 18.24 11.19 4.78
N MET A 92 18.45 9.88 4.93
CA MET A 92 18.39 8.91 3.82
C MET A 92 17.03 8.88 3.10
N PHE A 93 15.92 9.15 3.80
CA PHE A 93 14.58 9.19 3.18
C PHE A 93 14.36 10.42 2.30
N ARG A 94 15.20 11.46 2.41
CA ARG A 94 15.15 12.67 1.57
C ARG A 94 16.09 12.57 0.37
N THR A 95 17.21 11.85 0.52
CA THR A 95 18.31 11.86 -0.45
C THR A 95 18.42 10.60 -1.29
N SER A 96 17.88 9.47 -0.84
CA SER A 96 17.95 8.22 -1.59
C SER A 96 17.07 8.27 -2.85
N LYS A 97 17.63 7.82 -3.97
CA LYS A 97 16.90 7.71 -5.22
C LYS A 97 15.70 6.76 -5.12
N VAL A 98 15.86 5.64 -4.40
CA VAL A 98 14.76 4.67 -4.21
C VAL A 98 13.57 5.33 -3.50
N THR A 99 13.83 6.10 -2.43
CA THR A 99 12.75 6.79 -1.70
C THR A 99 12.13 7.91 -2.52
N GLN A 100 12.91 8.59 -3.36
CA GLN A 100 12.39 9.61 -4.27
C GLN A 100 11.50 9.00 -5.36
N ASP A 101 11.90 7.86 -5.91
CA ASP A 101 11.13 7.18 -6.95
C ASP A 101 9.76 6.69 -6.42
N LEU A 102 9.71 6.14 -5.20
CA LEU A 102 8.45 5.78 -4.53
C LEU A 102 7.50 6.97 -4.36
N VAL A 103 8.03 8.11 -3.89
CA VAL A 103 7.23 9.34 -3.73
C VAL A 103 6.82 9.89 -5.09
N ALA A 104 7.67 9.82 -6.11
CA ALA A 104 7.37 10.32 -7.44
C ALA A 104 6.20 9.59 -8.09
N GLU A 105 6.10 8.27 -7.89
CA GLU A 105 4.97 7.48 -8.39
C GLU A 105 3.65 7.89 -7.71
N LEU A 106 3.65 8.02 -6.39
CA LEU A 106 2.48 8.53 -5.65
C LEU A 106 2.09 9.94 -6.12
N ARG A 107 3.05 10.84 -6.32
CA ARG A 107 2.79 12.21 -6.80
C ARG A 107 2.21 12.23 -8.22
N ARG A 108 2.61 11.30 -9.08
CA ARG A 108 2.01 11.15 -10.42
C ARG A 108 0.55 10.71 -10.32
N ALA A 109 0.25 9.70 -9.51
CA ALA A 109 -1.12 9.25 -9.29
C ALA A 109 -2.00 10.36 -8.69
N GLN A 110 -1.46 11.13 -7.73
CA GLN A 110 -2.15 12.30 -7.16
C GLN A 110 -2.41 13.40 -8.19
N ALA A 111 -1.46 13.66 -9.10
CA ALA A 111 -1.65 14.65 -10.16
C ALA A 111 -2.76 14.24 -11.15
N GLU A 112 -2.84 12.96 -11.51
CA GLU A 112 -3.93 12.44 -12.35
C GLU A 112 -5.28 12.56 -11.64
N ALA A 113 -5.31 12.24 -10.34
CA ALA A 113 -6.50 12.38 -9.50
C ALA A 113 -6.97 13.83 -9.38
N GLU A 114 -6.05 14.79 -9.24
CA GLU A 114 -6.35 16.22 -9.24
C GLU A 114 -7.04 16.64 -10.55
N ILE A 115 -6.45 16.31 -11.69
CA ILE A 115 -7.00 16.69 -13.01
C ILE A 115 -8.35 16.03 -13.28
N SER A 116 -8.55 14.81 -12.79
CA SER A 116 -9.75 14.02 -13.09
C SER A 116 -10.93 14.33 -12.17
N CYS A 117 -10.67 14.70 -10.91
CA CYS A 117 -11.69 14.74 -9.87
C CYS A 117 -11.93 16.13 -9.27
N PHE A 118 -11.00 17.07 -9.38
CA PHE A 118 -11.09 18.42 -8.80
C PHE A 118 -11.22 19.51 -9.86
#